data_AF-A0A7Y8HF07-F1
#
_entry.id   AF-A0A7Y8HF07-F1
#
_cell.length_a   1.000
_cell.length_b   1.000
_cell.length_c   1.000
_cell.angle_alpha   90.00
_cell.angle_beta   90.00
_cell.angle_gamma   90.00
#
_symmetry.space_group_name_H-M   'P 1'
#
loop_
_entity.id
_entity.type
_entity.pdbx_description
1 polymer ?
#
loop_
_entity_poly.entity_id
_entity_poly.type
_entity_poly.pdbx_seq_one_letter_code
_entity_poly.pdbx_strand_id
1 'polypeptide(L)'
;MADVEKVIEDVLVEPLENVLLHVGRGIAQAQMELDRNSLATKVLIDNNKDLSEAGLKATWYHFPEVNLELKMALSLHGTVSQKQGKVQSVQYKVYSAPQNALYQNTFNFQANGQSILKAKIASIPPPIEVKGT
;
A
#
# COMPACT_ATOMS: atom_id res chain seq x y z
N MET A 1 -5.17 -28.82 10.89
CA MET A 1 -4.16 -27.77 11.12
C MET A 1 -3.66 -27.20 9.79
N ALA A 2 -3.25 -28.03 8.83
CA ALA A 2 -2.85 -27.59 7.48
C ALA A 2 -3.89 -26.72 6.73
N ASP A 3 -5.18 -27.01 6.87
CA ASP A 3 -6.25 -26.22 6.20
C ASP A 3 -6.43 -24.81 6.76
N VAL A 4 -6.11 -24.58 8.04
CA VAL A 4 -6.26 -23.26 8.66
C VAL A 4 -5.11 -22.34 8.23
N GLU A 5 -3.91 -22.90 8.07
CA GLU A 5 -2.72 -22.16 7.65
C GLU A 5 -2.83 -21.71 6.19
N LYS A 6 -3.31 -22.59 5.29
CA LYS A 6 -3.64 -22.22 3.90
C LYS A 6 -4.71 -21.13 3.80
N VAL A 7 -5.77 -21.22 4.60
CA VAL A 7 -6.85 -20.21 4.59
C VAL A 7 -6.37 -18.86 5.12
N ILE A 8 -5.45 -18.85 6.08
CA ILE A 8 -4.81 -17.61 6.56
C ILE A 8 -3.92 -17.01 5.46
N GLU A 9 -3.15 -17.84 4.75
CA GLU A 9 -2.28 -17.41 3.65
C GLU A 9 -3.09 -16.78 2.49
N ASP A 10 -4.15 -17.45 2.03
CA ASP A 10 -5.01 -16.96 0.94
C ASP A 10 -5.78 -15.68 1.31
N VAL A 11 -6.24 -15.55 2.57
CA VAL A 11 -7.10 -14.41 2.98
C VAL A 11 -6.30 -13.18 3.43
N LEU A 12 -5.03 -13.35 3.84
CA LEU A 12 -4.19 -12.25 4.32
C LEU A 12 -3.11 -11.82 3.35
N VAL A 13 -2.51 -12.73 2.59
CA VAL A 13 -1.28 -12.44 1.85
C VAL A 13 -1.57 -11.91 0.45
N GLU A 14 -2.50 -12.53 -0.29
CA GLU A 14 -2.84 -12.12 -1.66
C GLU A 14 -3.45 -10.71 -1.76
N PRO A 15 -4.40 -10.28 -0.88
CA PRO A 15 -4.92 -8.91 -0.95
C PRO A 15 -3.85 -7.86 -0.59
N LEU A 16 -2.89 -8.23 0.26
CA LEU A 16 -1.85 -7.33 0.74
C LEU A 16 -0.82 -7.00 -0.34
N GLU A 17 -0.42 -8.00 -1.13
CA GLU A 17 0.46 -7.79 -2.28
C GLU A 17 -0.16 -6.82 -3.28
N ASN A 18 -1.45 -7.01 -3.60
CA ASN A 18 -2.18 -6.14 -4.51
C ASN A 18 -2.27 -4.70 -3.99
N VAL A 19 -2.52 -4.50 -2.69
CA VAL A 19 -2.53 -3.17 -2.07
C VAL A 19 -1.14 -2.52 -2.17
N LEU A 20 -0.08 -3.24 -1.81
CA LEU A 20 1.29 -2.72 -1.87
C LEU A 20 1.70 -2.35 -3.31
N LEU A 21 1.39 -3.20 -4.29
CA LEU A 21 1.64 -2.93 -5.70
C LEU A 21 0.88 -1.68 -6.18
N HIS A 22 -0.38 -1.53 -5.81
CA HIS A 22 -1.19 -0.38 -6.21
C HIS A 22 -0.68 0.92 -5.60
N VAL A 23 -0.36 0.90 -4.29
CA VAL A 23 0.21 2.05 -3.59
C VAL A 23 1.58 2.41 -4.16
N GLY A 24 2.47 1.43 -4.37
CA GLY A 24 3.78 1.65 -4.96
C GLY A 24 3.70 2.27 -6.36
N ARG A 25 2.79 1.79 -7.21
CA ARG A 25 2.53 2.39 -8.53
C ARG A 25 2.04 3.83 -8.43
N GLY A 26 1.11 4.11 -7.51
CA GLY A 26 0.60 5.46 -7.29
C GLY A 26 1.69 6.45 -6.86
N ILE A 27 2.58 6.03 -5.95
CA ILE A 27 3.73 6.84 -5.51
C ILE A 27 4.68 7.10 -6.69
N ALA A 28 5.02 6.07 -7.46
CA ALA A 28 5.90 6.22 -8.62
C ALA A 28 5.31 7.16 -9.68
N GLN A 29 4.02 7.06 -9.96
CA GLN A 29 3.32 7.97 -10.86
C GLN A 29 3.32 9.41 -10.34
N ALA A 30 3.03 9.60 -9.05
CA ALA A 30 3.07 10.93 -8.44
C ALA A 30 4.48 11.55 -8.52
N GLN A 31 5.53 10.77 -8.24
CA GLN A 31 6.91 11.23 -8.38
C GLN A 31 7.23 11.63 -9.84
N MET A 32 6.83 10.80 -10.81
CA MET A 32 7.02 11.09 -12.23
C MET A 32 6.36 12.41 -12.65
N GLU A 33 5.15 12.69 -12.16
CA GLU A 33 4.46 13.95 -12.47
C GLU A 33 5.14 15.17 -11.82
N LEU A 34 5.65 15.05 -10.59
CA LEU A 34 6.47 16.09 -9.96
C LEU A 34 7.74 16.38 -10.75
N ASP A 35 8.43 15.34 -11.21
CA ASP A 35 9.66 15.46 -12.01
C ASP A 35 9.37 16.12 -13.36
N ARG A 36 8.30 15.71 -14.04
CA ARG A 36 7.84 16.32 -15.30
C ARG A 36 7.55 17.81 -15.15
N ASN A 37 6.85 18.19 -14.10
CA ASN A 37 6.53 19.60 -13.84
C ASN A 37 7.79 20.43 -13.55
N SER A 38 8.69 19.90 -12.71
CA SER A 38 9.96 20.54 -12.38
C SER A 38 10.82 20.73 -13.64
N LEU A 39 10.87 19.71 -14.52
CA LEU A 39 11.58 19.77 -15.79
C LEU A 39 10.94 20.77 -16.76
N ALA A 40 9.62 20.77 -16.89
CA ALA A 40 8.91 21.73 -17.75
C ALA A 40 9.16 23.17 -17.29
N THR A 41 9.15 23.41 -15.98
CA THR A 41 9.48 24.72 -15.40
C THR A 41 10.93 25.11 -15.69
N LYS A 42 11.88 24.16 -15.59
CA LYS A 42 13.28 24.40 -15.93
C LYS A 42 13.43 24.81 -17.39
N VAL A 43 12.80 24.08 -18.30
CA VAL A 43 12.79 24.37 -19.74
C VAL A 43 12.19 25.76 -20.01
N LEU A 44 11.10 26.13 -19.32
CA LEU A 44 10.49 27.47 -19.45
C LEU A 44 11.47 28.58 -19.03
N ILE A 45 12.14 28.41 -17.89
CA ILE A 45 13.11 29.39 -17.37
C ILE A 45 14.31 29.50 -18.31
N ASP A 46 14.86 28.38 -18.76
CA ASP A 46 16.06 28.37 -19.63
C ASP A 46 15.82 29.03 -20.98
N ASN A 47 14.59 28.91 -21.50
CA ASN A 47 14.21 29.49 -22.79
C ASN A 47 13.68 30.93 -22.68
N ASN A 48 13.57 31.48 -21.46
CA ASN A 48 13.13 32.85 -21.24
C ASN A 48 14.22 33.66 -20.53
N LYS A 49 14.85 34.55 -21.29
CA LYS A 49 15.97 35.37 -20.82
C LYS A 49 15.61 36.24 -19.62
N ASP A 50 14.40 36.80 -19.58
CA ASP A 50 13.95 37.63 -18.45
C ASP A 50 13.82 36.80 -17.16
N LEU A 51 13.28 35.58 -17.27
CA LEU A 51 13.14 34.67 -16.13
C LEU A 51 14.51 34.15 -15.65
N SER A 52 15.41 33.82 -16.58
CA SER A 52 16.76 33.37 -16.28
C SER A 52 17.61 34.49 -15.65
N GLU A 53 17.55 35.71 -16.18
CA GLU A 53 18.30 36.87 -15.66
C GLU A 53 17.73 37.36 -14.32
N ALA A 54 16.43 37.18 -14.08
CA ALA A 54 15.81 37.38 -12.76
C ALA A 54 16.27 36.34 -11.72
N GLY A 55 17.08 35.34 -12.11
CA GLY A 55 17.65 34.34 -11.21
C GLY A 55 16.66 33.29 -10.74
N LEU A 56 15.52 33.14 -11.42
CA LEU A 56 14.54 32.10 -11.11
C LEU A 56 15.16 30.71 -11.36
N LYS A 57 14.77 29.75 -10.53
CA LYS A 57 15.20 28.35 -10.64
C LYS A 57 14.00 27.45 -10.44
N ALA A 58 13.94 26.36 -11.20
CA ALA A 58 12.92 25.34 -11.00
C ALA A 58 13.16 24.61 -9.67
N THR A 59 12.11 24.49 -8.86
CA THR A 59 12.12 23.73 -7.61
C THR A 59 11.83 22.26 -7.90
N TRP A 60 12.64 21.37 -7.35
CA TRP A 60 12.44 19.92 -7.45
C TRP A 60 11.85 19.37 -6.16
N TYR A 61 10.71 18.71 -6.28
CA TYR A 61 10.05 18.02 -5.17
C TYR A 61 10.25 16.50 -5.30
N HIS A 62 10.43 15.84 -4.16
CA HIS A 62 10.54 14.39 -4.11
C HIS A 62 9.84 13.88 -2.84
N PHE A 63 9.40 12.63 -2.86
CA PHE A 63 8.94 11.92 -1.67
C PHE A 63 10.15 11.23 -1.01
N PRO A 64 10.82 11.85 -0.02
CA PRO A 64 12.00 11.25 0.60
C PRO A 64 11.65 9.96 1.35
N GLU A 65 10.48 9.96 2.00
CA GLU A 65 9.98 8.86 2.80
C GLU A 65 8.46 8.81 2.74
N VAL A 66 7.91 7.61 2.54
CA VAL A 66 6.48 7.33 2.57
C VAL A 66 6.21 6.27 3.64
N ASN A 67 5.44 6.65 4.66
CA ASN A 67 5.01 5.76 5.73
C ASN A 67 3.55 5.38 5.54
N LEU A 68 3.27 4.07 5.50
CA LEU A 68 1.95 3.50 5.25
C LEU A 68 1.52 2.67 6.45
N GLU A 69 0.32 2.92 6.98
CA GLU A 69 -0.28 2.12 8.05
C GLU A 69 -1.63 1.57 7.58
N LEU A 70 -1.72 0.24 7.43
CA LEU A 70 -2.94 -0.44 7.03
C LEU A 70 -3.52 -1.19 8.23
N LYS A 71 -4.76 -0.85 8.61
CA LYS A 71 -5.52 -1.52 9.67
C LYS A 71 -6.62 -2.40 9.07
N MET A 72 -6.56 -3.70 9.36
CA MET A 72 -7.51 -4.68 8.86
C MET A 72 -8.30 -5.31 10.00
N ALA A 73 -9.60 -5.53 9.77
CA ALA A 73 -10.45 -6.32 10.65
C ALA A 73 -10.53 -7.75 10.13
N LEU A 74 -10.33 -8.73 11.01
CA LEU A 74 -10.37 -10.16 10.68
C LEU A 74 -11.54 -10.83 11.39
N SER A 75 -12.36 -11.59 10.64
CA SER A 75 -13.38 -12.46 11.19
C SER A 75 -13.19 -13.91 10.73
N LEU A 76 -13.39 -14.86 11.64
CA LEU A 76 -13.32 -16.29 11.38
C LEU A 76 -14.71 -16.88 11.57
N HIS A 77 -15.28 -17.45 10.50
CA HIS A 77 -16.60 -18.08 10.50
C HIS A 77 -16.45 -19.60 10.35
N GLY A 78 -16.80 -20.36 11.37
CA GLY A 78 -16.80 -21.83 11.33
C GLY A 78 -18.19 -22.37 11.04
N THR A 79 -18.39 -23.04 9.91
CA THR A 79 -19.61 -23.80 9.59
C THR A 79 -19.39 -25.27 9.90
N VAL A 80 -20.16 -25.79 10.86
CA VAL A 80 -20.16 -27.21 11.22
C VAL A 80 -21.29 -27.90 10.47
N SER A 81 -20.97 -28.75 9.50
CA SER A 81 -21.97 -29.56 8.80
C SER A 81 -22.24 -30.83 9.61
N GLN A 82 -23.46 -30.94 10.15
CA GLN A 82 -23.94 -32.13 10.84
C GLN A 82 -24.96 -32.88 9.98
N LYS A 83 -24.78 -34.20 9.85
CA LYS A 83 -25.78 -35.11 9.27
C LYS A 83 -26.08 -36.17 10.34
N GLN A 84 -27.34 -36.30 10.73
CA GLN A 84 -27.80 -37.24 11.78
C GLN A 84 -27.00 -37.16 13.10
N GLY A 85 -26.79 -35.95 13.64
CA GLY A 85 -26.20 -35.76 14.97
C GLY A 85 -24.71 -36.11 15.11
N LYS A 86 -24.04 -36.55 14.03
CA LYS A 86 -22.57 -36.70 13.98
C LYS A 86 -21.96 -35.53 13.20
N VAL A 87 -20.94 -34.91 13.78
CA VAL A 87 -20.13 -33.87 13.13
C VAL A 87 -19.36 -34.52 11.98
N GLN A 88 -19.68 -34.14 10.73
CA GLN A 88 -19.09 -34.75 9.53
C GLN A 88 -17.90 -33.94 9.01
N SER A 89 -17.99 -32.61 9.08
CA SER A 89 -16.91 -31.71 8.68
C SER A 89 -17.07 -30.35 9.34
N VAL A 90 -15.96 -29.77 9.78
CA VAL A 90 -15.87 -28.38 10.22
C VAL A 90 -15.18 -27.60 9.11
N GLN A 91 -15.89 -26.66 8.49
CA GLN A 91 -15.31 -25.74 7.50
C GLN A 91 -15.10 -24.38 8.15
N TYR A 92 -13.88 -23.86 8.10
CA TYR A 92 -13.56 -22.51 8.55
C TYR A 92 -13.40 -21.59 7.34
N LYS A 93 -14.04 -20.42 7.36
CA LYS A 93 -13.88 -19.34 6.37
C LYS A 93 -13.40 -18.09 7.09
N VAL A 94 -12.30 -17.49 6.65
CA VAL A 94 -11.83 -16.19 7.17
C VAL A 94 -12.30 -15.10 6.22
N TYR A 95 -12.79 -13.99 6.76
CA TYR A 95 -13.07 -12.77 6.01
C TYR A 95 -12.18 -11.63 6.52
N SER A 96 -11.48 -10.97 5.59
CA SER A 96 -10.69 -9.78 5.85
C SER A 96 -11.26 -8.60 5.06
N ALA A 97 -11.30 -7.42 5.68
CA ALA A 97 -11.66 -6.19 5.00
C ALA A 97 -10.84 -5.02 5.57
N PRO A 98 -10.44 -4.05 4.73
CA PRO A 98 -9.86 -2.81 5.22
C PRO A 98 -10.89 -2.08 6.08
N GLN A 99 -10.50 -1.62 7.28
CA GLN A 99 -11.43 -0.86 8.11
C GLN A 99 -11.69 0.51 7.47
N ASN A 100 -12.94 0.78 7.11
CA ASN A 100 -13.42 2.09 6.70
C ASN A 100 -14.73 2.42 7.44
N ALA A 101 -14.99 3.70 7.73
CA ALA A 101 -16.10 4.14 8.57
C ALA A 101 -17.50 3.72 8.04
N LEU A 102 -17.64 3.54 6.72
CA LEU A 102 -18.87 3.07 6.08
C LEU A 102 -19.13 1.57 6.30
N TYR A 103 -18.08 0.76 6.50
CA TYR A 103 -18.19 -0.69 6.67
C TYR A 103 -18.71 -1.09 8.05
N GLN A 104 -18.43 -0.30 9.09
CA GLN A 104 -18.91 -0.56 10.46
C GLN A 104 -20.43 -0.38 10.61
N ASN A 105 -21.06 0.48 9.80
CA ASN A 105 -22.49 0.79 9.95
C ASN A 105 -23.43 -0.18 9.22
N THR A 106 -22.94 -0.90 8.20
CA THR A 106 -23.82 -1.70 7.32
C THR A 106 -23.74 -3.20 7.60
N PHE A 107 -22.58 -3.66 8.09
CA PHE A 107 -22.38 -5.05 8.48
C PHE A 107 -22.10 -5.08 9.98
N ASN A 108 -22.95 -5.76 10.76
CA ASN A 108 -22.72 -6.08 12.18
C ASN A 108 -21.51 -7.01 12.32
N PHE A 109 -20.31 -6.49 12.01
CA PHE A 109 -19.08 -7.25 11.85
C PHE A 109 -18.43 -7.42 13.24
N GLN A 110 -18.64 -8.58 13.86
CA GLN A 110 -17.89 -9.00 15.06
C GLN A 110 -16.53 -9.54 14.63
N ALA A 111 -15.52 -8.66 14.55
CA ALA A 111 -14.14 -9.04 14.30
C ALA A 111 -13.49 -9.51 15.61
N ASN A 112 -12.96 -10.73 15.64
CA ASN A 112 -12.26 -11.29 16.80
C ASN A 112 -10.74 -11.03 16.77
N GLY A 113 -10.24 -10.26 15.79
CA GLY A 113 -8.83 -9.89 15.68
C GLY A 113 -8.59 -8.66 14.80
N GLN A 114 -7.52 -7.92 15.10
CA GLN A 114 -7.03 -6.77 14.32
C GLN A 114 -5.63 -7.07 13.80
N SER A 115 -5.34 -6.70 12.55
CA SER A 115 -4.00 -6.77 11.97
C SER A 115 -3.54 -5.38 11.53
N ILE A 116 -2.28 -5.05 11.81
CA ILE A 116 -1.65 -3.77 11.46
C ILE A 116 -0.40 -4.06 10.61
N LEU A 117 -0.38 -3.56 9.38
CA LEU A 117 0.83 -3.54 8.54
C LEU A 117 1.42 -2.13 8.52
N LYS A 118 2.73 -2.02 8.75
CA LYS A 118 3.51 -0.80 8.59
C LYS A 118 4.55 -0.99 7.50
N ALA A 119 4.54 -0.11 6.50
CA ALA A 119 5.54 -0.11 5.43
C ALA A 119 6.19 1.27 5.32
N LYS A 120 7.51 1.29 5.11
CA LYS A 120 8.31 2.49 4.90
C LYS A 120 9.03 2.37 3.56
N ILE A 121 8.73 3.28 2.65
CA ILE A 121 9.40 3.40 1.35
C ILE A 121 10.29 4.62 1.44
N ALA A 122 11.60 4.45 1.30
CA ALA A 122 12.57 5.54 1.34
C ALA A 122 13.28 5.64 0.00
N SER A 123 13.51 6.88 -0.45
CA SER A 123 14.38 7.14 -1.59
C SER A 123 15.81 6.78 -1.20
N ILE A 124 16.42 5.82 -1.89
CA ILE A 124 17.83 5.48 -1.68
C ILE A 124 18.64 6.51 -2.49
N PRO A 125 19.45 7.36 -1.85
CA PRO A 125 20.31 8.26 -2.61
C PRO A 125 21.25 7.45 -3.52
N PRO A 126 21.57 7.96 -4.72
CA PRO A 126 22.44 7.24 -5.65
C PRO A 126 23.78 6.92 -4.99
N PRO A 127 24.36 5.72 -5.23
CA PRO A 127 25.66 5.38 -4.69
C PRO A 127 26.68 6.42 -5.15
N ILE A 128 27.50 6.88 -4.21
CA ILE A 128 28.63 7.77 -4.49
C ILE A 128 29.49 7.12 -5.56
N GLU A 129 29.62 7.76 -6.73
CA GLU A 129 30.58 7.34 -7.74
C GLU A 129 31.96 7.34 -7.09
N VAL A 130 32.50 6.15 -6.84
CA VAL A 130 33.90 6.00 -6.47
C VAL A 130 34.69 6.34 -7.73
N LYS A 131 35.15 7.60 -7.83
CA LYS A 131 36.14 7.97 -8.84
C LYS A 131 37.34 7.06 -8.65
N GLY A 132 37.53 6.13 -9.59
CA GLY A 132 38.72 5.30 -9.65
C GLY A 132 39.96 6.21 -9.66
N THR A 133 40.87 5.93 -8.73
CA THR A 133 42.19 6.56 -8.59
C THR A 133 43.08 6.30 -9.79
#